data_AF-A0A7S4RQD4-F1
#
_entry.id   AF-A0A7S4RQD4-F1
#
_cell.length_a   1.000
_cell.length_b   1.000
_cell.length_c   1.000
_cell.angle_alpha   90.00
_cell.angle_beta   90.00
_cell.angle_gamma   90.00
#
_symmetry.space_group_name_H-M   'P 1'
#
loop_
_entity.id
_entity.type
_entity.pdbx_description
1 polymer ?
#
loop_
_entity_poly.entity_id
_entity_poly.type
_entity_poly.pdbx_seq_one_letter_code
_entity_poly.pdbx_strand_id
1 'polypeptide(L)'
;RGCRYRNNTPGPRQPPPRGPLLSSRLAAMLGRGAASGSLRPQRPLLPALLLLRSAVPARGDLPVHCLRHQLVGEWDFHLGPPSPRRSSCGHRSPDLEDLQPAVQLAETAERRRLTLSSPSLAQSETDDAGRWTMVYDEAFEVNVDGLSFLAFSRFDLGYSHGVRANVSRCGETQLGWYRNAAGTLWGCYFARRRSAPGERASLISFVPPRTPKTPRYDEALGREYHSSFAASLNLLQDLWTARPHERWFGRSLREINGMAGILRPFSAASPEPGGPGSPSLSFLQRPGPGRGRGPPAGAVGGAPPPAAWDWR
;
A
#
# COMPACT_ATOMS: atom_id res chain seq x y z
N ARG A 1 -53.08 6.59 -27.81
CA ARG A 1 -54.38 7.00 -27.24
C ARG A 1 -54.14 7.19 -25.74
N GLY A 2 -53.82 8.39 -25.27
CA GLY A 2 -54.77 9.40 -24.76
C GLY A 2 -55.07 9.11 -23.28
N CYS A 3 -54.43 9.78 -22.30
CA CYS A 3 -54.76 11.08 -21.68
C CYS A 3 -55.67 11.01 -20.43
N ARG A 4 -55.19 11.65 -19.33
CA ARG A 4 -55.85 12.48 -18.27
C ARG A 4 -55.55 12.02 -16.84
N TYR A 5 -54.81 12.78 -16.01
CA TYR A 5 -55.10 14.03 -15.28
C TYR A 5 -56.18 13.93 -14.19
N ARG A 6 -55.79 14.22 -12.94
CA ARG A 6 -56.58 15.05 -12.01
C ARG A 6 -55.68 15.83 -11.05
N ASN A 7 -56.03 17.10 -10.91
CA ASN A 7 -55.42 18.16 -10.11
C ASN A 7 -55.80 18.05 -8.62
N ASN A 8 -55.03 18.74 -7.75
CA ASN A 8 -55.64 19.68 -6.81
C ASN A 8 -54.64 20.74 -6.31
N THR A 9 -55.01 22.00 -6.55
CA THR A 9 -54.54 23.28 -5.97
C THR A 9 -55.29 23.56 -4.66
N PRO A 10 -54.84 24.44 -3.74
CA PRO A 10 -54.84 25.92 -3.89
C PRO A 10 -53.53 26.56 -3.37
N GLY A 11 -53.04 27.73 -3.80
CA GLY A 11 -53.67 29.04 -3.95
C GLY A 11 -52.92 30.05 -3.04
N PRO A 12 -52.74 31.32 -3.42
CA PRO A 12 -51.49 32.06 -3.22
C PRO A 12 -51.59 33.23 -2.23
N ARG A 13 -50.45 33.76 -1.75
CA ARG A 13 -50.33 35.17 -1.31
C ARG A 13 -49.01 35.78 -1.75
N GLN A 14 -49.09 36.94 -2.37
CA GLN A 14 -48.01 37.78 -2.87
C GLN A 14 -48.24 39.23 -2.33
N PRO A 15 -47.34 40.21 -2.62
CA PRO A 15 -46.51 41.04 -1.72
C PRO A 15 -47.13 42.46 -1.57
N PRO A 16 -46.47 43.66 -1.52
CA PRO A 16 -45.06 44.16 -1.42
C PRO A 16 -44.98 45.34 -0.37
N PRO A 17 -44.16 46.45 -0.41
CA PRO A 17 -43.10 46.91 -1.35
C PRO A 17 -41.82 47.63 -0.80
N ARG A 18 -40.88 47.79 -1.77
CA ARG A 18 -39.82 48.81 -2.06
C ARG A 18 -39.63 50.01 -1.10
N GLY A 19 -38.42 50.28 -0.59
CA GLY A 19 -37.32 51.13 -1.17
C GLY A 19 -37.08 52.38 -0.26
N PRO A 20 -36.14 53.34 -0.47
CA PRO A 20 -34.81 53.35 -1.13
C PRO A 20 -33.67 54.04 -0.30
N LEU A 21 -32.42 53.96 -0.80
CA LEU A 21 -31.30 54.95 -0.88
C LEU A 21 -30.73 55.77 0.32
N LEU A 22 -29.42 56.08 0.18
CA LEU A 22 -28.60 57.17 0.78
C LEU A 22 -28.19 56.98 2.26
N SER A 23 -27.07 57.48 2.81
CA SER A 23 -25.87 58.21 2.38
C SER A 23 -24.96 58.37 3.63
N SER A 24 -23.67 58.64 3.41
CA SER A 24 -22.75 59.49 4.21
C SER A 24 -22.48 59.23 5.71
N ARG A 25 -21.20 58.90 5.97
CA ARG A 25 -20.20 59.60 6.82
C ARG A 25 -20.58 60.22 8.20
N LEU A 26 -19.80 59.77 9.19
CA LEU A 26 -19.18 60.47 10.34
C LEU A 26 -20.02 61.45 11.20
N ALA A 27 -20.09 61.19 12.51
CA ALA A 27 -19.27 61.86 13.53
C ALA A 27 -19.76 61.58 14.97
N ALA A 28 -18.84 61.78 15.92
CA ALA A 28 -19.04 62.15 17.34
C ALA A 28 -19.63 61.05 18.27
N MET A 29 -18.88 60.49 19.23
CA MET A 29 -18.23 61.04 20.44
C MET A 29 -19.02 60.68 21.70
N LEU A 30 -18.29 60.09 22.66
CA LEU A 30 -18.50 60.06 24.11
C LEU A 30 -19.55 59.10 24.68
N GLY A 31 -19.05 58.08 25.37
CA GLY A 31 -19.83 57.26 26.30
C GLY A 31 -18.95 56.23 27.00
N ARG A 32 -18.24 56.66 28.06
CA ARG A 32 -17.51 55.78 28.98
C ARG A 32 -18.49 54.79 29.62
N GLY A 33 -18.16 53.50 29.57
CA GLY A 33 -18.86 52.46 30.32
C GLY A 33 -18.00 51.21 30.39
N ALA A 34 -17.36 51.00 31.53
CA ALA A 34 -16.52 49.86 31.81
C ALA A 34 -17.31 48.55 31.68
N ALA A 35 -16.90 47.68 30.77
CA ALA A 35 -17.33 46.29 30.71
C ALA A 35 -16.13 45.40 31.02
N SER A 36 -16.21 44.73 32.18
CA SER A 36 -15.32 43.67 32.64
C SER A 36 -15.01 42.69 31.51
N GLY A 37 -13.73 42.60 31.14
CA GLY A 37 -13.23 41.62 30.18
C GLY A 37 -13.36 40.21 30.74
N SER A 38 -14.43 39.52 30.36
CA SER A 38 -14.50 38.06 30.43
C SER A 38 -13.52 37.49 29.40
N LEU A 39 -12.30 37.15 29.84
CA LEU A 39 -11.33 36.38 29.07
C LEU A 39 -11.96 35.02 28.69
N ARG A 40 -12.44 34.92 27.45
CA ARG A 40 -12.78 33.62 26.84
C ARG A 40 -11.49 32.81 26.72
N PRO A 41 -11.43 31.56 27.18
CA PRO A 41 -10.27 30.71 26.92
C PRO A 41 -10.18 30.50 25.42
N GLN A 42 -9.17 31.09 24.79
CA GLN A 42 -8.85 30.83 23.39
C GLN A 42 -8.45 29.36 23.29
N ARG A 43 -9.32 28.55 22.67
CA ARG A 43 -9.00 27.17 22.32
C ARG A 43 -7.71 27.19 21.48
N PRO A 44 -6.66 26.46 21.85
CA PRO A 44 -5.41 26.48 21.10
C PRO A 44 -5.69 25.82 19.73
N LEU A 45 -5.76 26.63 18.67
CA LEU A 45 -5.82 26.18 17.27
C LEU A 45 -4.44 25.76 16.74
N LEU A 46 -3.37 26.00 17.51
CA LEU A 46 -1.98 25.68 17.19
C LEU A 46 -1.64 24.18 17.00
N PRO A 47 -2.15 23.21 17.79
CA PRO A 47 -1.76 21.81 17.62
C PRO A 47 -2.32 21.20 16.31
N ALA A 48 -3.45 21.71 15.80
CA ALA A 48 -4.02 21.23 14.54
C ALA A 48 -3.20 21.68 13.32
N LEU A 49 -2.61 22.88 13.36
CA LEU A 49 -1.77 23.39 12.27
C LEU A 49 -0.38 22.71 12.23
N LEU A 50 0.12 22.23 13.37
CA LEU A 50 1.36 21.47 13.46
C LEU A 50 1.22 20.04 12.89
N LEU A 51 0.06 19.40 13.11
CA LEU A 51 -0.24 18.05 12.61
C LEU A 51 -0.43 18.00 11.08
N LEU A 52 -0.85 19.10 10.43
CA LEU A 52 -0.97 19.15 8.96
C LEU A 52 0.36 19.36 8.23
N ARG A 53 1.42 19.82 8.92
CA ARG A 53 2.74 20.09 8.32
C ARG A 53 3.71 18.90 8.35
N SER A 54 3.37 17.79 9.02
CA SER A 54 4.24 16.62 9.14
C SER A 54 3.88 15.46 8.20
N ALA A 55 2.82 15.58 7.38
CA ALA A 55 2.44 14.56 6.43
C ALA A 55 3.28 14.65 5.14
N VAL A 56 4.55 14.22 5.21
CA VAL A 56 5.32 13.94 4.00
C VAL A 56 4.73 12.71 3.33
N PRO A 57 4.36 12.75 2.04
CA PRO A 57 3.89 11.55 1.35
C PRO A 57 5.04 10.54 1.27
N ALA A 58 4.91 9.43 2.01
CA ALA A 58 5.79 8.29 1.88
C ALA A 58 5.49 7.59 0.55
N ARG A 59 6.50 7.49 -0.32
CA ARG A 59 6.49 6.55 -1.45
C ARG A 59 7.11 5.27 -0.92
N GLY A 60 6.28 4.25 -0.72
CA GLY A 60 6.61 3.09 0.12
C GLY A 60 7.33 1.95 -0.58
N ASP A 61 7.24 1.87 -1.90
CA ASP A 61 7.67 0.68 -2.64
C ASP A 61 9.10 0.85 -3.18
N LEU A 62 9.89 -0.21 -3.03
CA LEU A 62 11.23 -0.28 -3.59
C LEU A 62 11.16 -0.56 -5.09
N PRO A 63 12.15 -0.09 -5.88
CA PRO A 63 12.19 -0.31 -7.32
C PRO A 63 12.72 -1.72 -7.63
N VAL A 64 12.05 -2.73 -7.11
CA VAL A 64 12.41 -4.15 -7.23
C VAL A 64 11.20 -4.93 -7.74
N HIS A 65 11.45 -5.97 -8.54
CA HIS A 65 10.41 -6.85 -9.04
C HIS A 65 10.99 -8.26 -9.22
N CYS A 66 10.96 -9.03 -8.14
CA CYS A 66 11.43 -10.41 -8.13
C CYS A 66 10.27 -11.40 -8.04
N LEU A 67 10.25 -12.36 -8.95
CA LEU A 67 9.26 -13.41 -9.00
C LEU A 67 9.71 -14.62 -8.18
N ARG A 68 8.74 -15.34 -7.64
CA ARG A 68 8.97 -16.50 -6.77
C ARG A 68 9.93 -17.54 -7.32
N HIS A 69 9.82 -17.89 -8.60
CA HIS A 69 10.69 -18.89 -9.23
C HIS A 69 12.15 -18.43 -9.31
N GLN A 70 12.41 -17.12 -9.25
CA GLN A 70 13.76 -16.55 -9.19
C GLN A 70 14.37 -16.67 -7.79
N LEU A 71 13.55 -16.84 -6.75
CA LEU A 71 14.03 -17.04 -5.37
C LEU A 71 14.23 -18.52 -5.00
N VAL A 72 13.48 -19.44 -5.62
CA VAL A 72 13.64 -20.90 -5.43
C VAL A 72 15.03 -21.37 -5.87
N GLY A 73 15.76 -22.06 -5.01
CA GLY A 73 17.08 -22.60 -5.31
C GLY A 73 18.01 -22.64 -4.09
N GLU A 74 19.29 -22.88 -4.36
CA GLU A 74 20.36 -22.95 -3.37
C GLU A 74 20.92 -21.56 -3.05
N TRP A 75 21.11 -21.24 -1.77
CA TRP A 75 21.61 -19.94 -1.31
C TRP A 75 22.74 -20.09 -0.29
N ASP A 76 23.69 -19.17 -0.35
CA ASP A 76 24.69 -18.96 0.70
C ASP A 76 24.31 -17.68 1.47
N PHE A 77 24.00 -17.84 2.75
CA PHE A 77 23.69 -16.77 3.71
C PHE A 77 24.95 -16.43 4.49
N HIS A 78 25.36 -15.16 4.47
CA HIS A 78 26.53 -14.66 5.19
C HIS A 78 26.04 -13.83 6.38
N LEU A 79 26.35 -14.27 7.60
CA LEU A 79 25.87 -13.68 8.84
C LEU A 79 27.00 -12.94 9.56
N GLY A 80 26.73 -11.72 10.01
CA GLY A 80 27.58 -11.02 10.97
C GLY A 80 27.38 -11.55 12.39
N PRO A 81 28.24 -11.16 13.35
CA PRO A 81 28.13 -11.61 14.73
C PRO A 81 26.79 -11.16 15.37
N PRO A 82 26.13 -12.02 16.16
CA PRO A 82 24.90 -11.66 16.85
C PRO A 82 25.17 -10.69 18.01
N SER A 83 24.19 -9.84 18.31
CA SER A 83 24.22 -8.85 19.38
C SER A 83 22.88 -8.84 20.13
N PRO A 84 22.86 -8.58 21.45
CA PRO A 84 21.62 -8.34 22.18
C PRO A 84 20.96 -6.99 21.84
N ARG A 85 21.56 -6.17 20.96
CA ARG A 85 20.97 -4.92 20.48
C ARG A 85 20.56 -5.06 19.03
N ARG A 86 19.29 -4.83 18.74
CA ARG A 86 18.80 -4.71 17.36
C ARG A 86 19.52 -3.57 16.63
N SER A 87 20.21 -3.90 15.55
CA SER A 87 20.89 -2.95 14.68
C SER A 87 19.99 -2.49 13.53
N SER A 88 20.21 -1.29 13.01
CA SER A 88 19.62 -0.88 11.73
C SER A 88 20.33 -1.50 10.52
N CYS A 89 21.45 -2.21 10.72
CA CYS A 89 22.26 -2.75 9.64
C CYS A 89 22.65 -1.69 8.60
N GLY A 90 22.89 -0.46 9.05
CA GLY A 90 23.27 0.66 8.19
C GLY A 90 22.11 1.34 7.45
N HIS A 91 20.89 0.79 7.54
CA HIS A 91 19.70 1.43 6.97
C HIS A 91 19.35 2.73 7.71
N ARG A 92 18.78 3.67 6.95
CA ARG A 92 18.33 4.97 7.48
C ARG A 92 16.88 4.89 7.94
N SER A 93 16.44 5.90 8.68
CA SER A 93 15.04 6.03 9.12
C SER A 93 14.65 7.51 9.16
N PRO A 94 13.81 8.00 8.23
CA PRO A 94 13.23 7.27 7.08
C PRO A 94 14.30 6.79 6.09
N ASP A 95 14.02 5.69 5.41
CA ASP A 95 14.94 5.11 4.43
C ASP A 95 14.78 5.76 3.05
N LEU A 96 15.84 5.69 2.24
CA LEU A 96 15.85 6.20 0.87
C LEU A 96 16.42 5.12 -0.05
N GLU A 97 15.73 4.86 -1.16
CA GLU A 97 16.05 3.73 -2.04
C GLU A 97 17.40 3.90 -2.77
N ASP A 98 17.90 5.13 -2.88
CA ASP A 98 19.21 5.48 -3.44
C ASP A 98 20.35 5.47 -2.42
N LEU A 99 20.03 5.34 -1.12
CA LEU A 99 21.00 5.36 -0.02
C LEU A 99 20.99 4.07 0.79
N GLN A 100 20.75 2.95 0.12
CA GLN A 100 20.84 1.61 0.71
C GLN A 100 22.28 1.32 1.19
N PRO A 101 22.45 0.65 2.34
CA PRO A 101 23.78 0.28 2.82
C PRO A 101 24.48 -0.66 1.84
N ALA A 102 25.81 -0.60 1.82
CA ALA A 102 26.60 -1.54 1.04
C ALA A 102 26.31 -2.99 1.49
N VAL A 103 26.20 -3.90 0.53
CA VAL A 103 25.99 -5.34 0.79
C VAL A 103 27.32 -5.97 1.22
N GLN A 104 27.76 -5.62 2.42
CA GLN A 104 28.99 -6.08 3.03
C GLN A 104 28.83 -6.09 4.55
N LEU A 105 29.39 -7.11 5.19
CA LEU A 105 29.52 -7.18 6.64
C LEU A 105 30.93 -6.73 7.04
N ALA A 106 31.04 -6.05 8.19
CA ALA A 106 32.36 -5.75 8.78
C ALA A 106 33.12 -7.03 9.13
N GLU A 107 32.38 -8.05 9.61
CA GLU A 107 32.88 -9.38 9.92
C GLU A 107 31.81 -10.41 9.52
N THR A 108 32.24 -11.52 8.92
CA THR A 108 31.37 -12.68 8.67
C THR A 108 31.65 -13.73 9.73
N ALA A 109 30.73 -13.87 10.69
CA ALA A 109 30.83 -14.84 11.77
C ALA A 109 30.45 -16.25 11.30
N GLU A 110 29.48 -16.36 10.39
CA GLU A 110 28.96 -17.64 9.93
C GLU A 110 28.54 -17.56 8.45
N ARG A 111 28.69 -18.68 7.72
CA ARG A 111 28.06 -18.89 6.42
C ARG A 111 27.15 -20.11 6.48
N ARG A 112 25.86 -19.93 6.18
CA ARG A 112 24.87 -21.00 6.13
C ARG A 112 24.46 -21.29 4.69
N ARG A 113 24.31 -22.58 4.35
CA ARG A 113 23.76 -22.99 3.07
C ARG A 113 22.31 -23.40 3.25
N LEU A 114 21.43 -22.82 2.44
CA LEU A 114 20.00 -23.07 2.50
C LEU A 114 19.44 -23.41 1.13
N THR A 115 18.48 -24.34 1.09
CA THR A 115 17.69 -24.66 -0.10
C THR A 115 16.28 -24.11 0.09
N LEU A 116 15.85 -23.21 -0.81
CA LEU A 116 14.49 -22.67 -0.83
C LEU A 116 13.67 -23.38 -1.92
N SER A 117 12.63 -24.09 -1.52
CA SER A 117 11.77 -24.89 -2.41
C SER A 117 10.31 -24.44 -2.36
N SER A 118 9.60 -24.61 -3.47
CA SER A 118 8.14 -24.41 -3.50
C SER A 118 7.44 -25.52 -2.68
N PRO A 119 6.38 -25.23 -1.90
CA PRO A 119 5.72 -23.95 -1.83
C PRO A 119 6.28 -22.95 -0.81
N SER A 120 6.98 -23.42 0.20
CA SER A 120 7.45 -22.58 1.29
C SER A 120 8.51 -23.28 2.12
N LEU A 121 9.16 -24.32 1.58
CA LEU A 121 10.10 -25.13 2.33
C LEU A 121 11.49 -24.50 2.29
N ALA A 122 12.11 -24.30 3.45
CA ALA A 122 13.49 -23.88 3.59
C ALA A 122 14.26 -24.97 4.33
N GLN A 123 15.34 -25.47 3.75
CA GLN A 123 16.12 -26.56 4.33
C GLN A 123 17.56 -26.13 4.55
N SER A 124 18.15 -26.58 5.65
CA SER A 124 19.57 -26.50 5.97
C SER A 124 20.14 -27.91 6.14
N GLU A 125 21.40 -28.02 6.57
CA GLU A 125 22.00 -29.29 6.97
C GLU A 125 21.38 -29.86 8.27
N THR A 126 20.78 -29.00 9.10
CA THR A 126 20.29 -29.35 10.45
C THR A 126 18.78 -29.20 10.65
N ASP A 127 18.08 -28.59 9.70
CA ASP A 127 16.64 -28.34 9.76
C ASP A 127 16.04 -28.56 8.36
N ASP A 128 15.22 -29.60 8.24
CA ASP A 128 14.52 -29.96 7.00
C ASP A 128 13.05 -29.47 6.99
N ALA A 129 12.61 -28.78 8.04
CA ALA A 129 11.24 -28.34 8.27
C ALA A 129 11.06 -26.81 8.27
N GLY A 130 12.13 -26.06 8.01
CA GLY A 130 12.11 -24.61 7.89
C GLY A 130 11.12 -24.09 6.85
N ARG A 131 10.76 -22.80 6.97
CA ARG A 131 9.78 -22.14 6.12
C ARG A 131 10.30 -20.85 5.52
N TRP A 132 9.92 -20.54 4.27
CA TRP A 132 10.13 -19.23 3.68
C TRP A 132 8.86 -18.68 3.03
N THR A 133 8.78 -17.37 2.95
CA THR A 133 7.73 -16.66 2.22
C THR A 133 8.29 -15.43 1.54
N MET A 134 7.70 -15.05 0.42
CA MET A 134 7.95 -13.73 -0.16
C MET A 134 7.20 -12.66 0.64
N VAL A 135 7.77 -11.47 0.65
CA VAL A 135 7.09 -10.22 0.97
C VAL A 135 6.87 -9.50 -0.36
N TYR A 136 5.70 -9.76 -0.95
CA TYR A 136 5.36 -9.34 -2.30
C TYR A 136 6.47 -9.71 -3.31
N ASP A 137 6.93 -8.78 -4.14
CA ASP A 137 8.06 -8.96 -5.06
C ASP A 137 9.35 -8.29 -4.57
N GLU A 138 9.36 -7.81 -3.31
CA GLU A 138 10.42 -6.94 -2.79
C GLU A 138 11.40 -7.65 -1.87
N ALA A 139 10.91 -8.56 -1.05
CA ALA A 139 11.67 -9.20 0.01
C ALA A 139 11.28 -10.67 0.14
N PHE A 140 12.02 -11.38 0.99
CA PHE A 140 11.60 -12.68 1.47
C PHE A 140 12.04 -12.89 2.92
N GLU A 141 11.19 -13.58 3.68
CA GLU A 141 11.48 -14.02 5.04
C GLU A 141 11.78 -15.52 5.03
N VAL A 142 12.81 -15.93 5.79
CA VAL A 142 13.19 -17.34 5.97
C VAL A 142 13.28 -17.64 7.45
N ASN A 143 12.64 -18.73 7.88
CA ASN A 143 12.68 -19.27 9.24
C ASN A 143 13.27 -20.68 9.17
N VAL A 144 14.47 -20.87 9.71
CA VAL A 144 15.22 -22.14 9.66
C VAL A 144 16.28 -22.16 10.75
N ASP A 145 16.58 -23.32 11.32
CA ASP A 145 17.56 -23.51 12.39
C ASP A 145 17.29 -22.63 13.64
N GLY A 146 16.02 -22.35 13.93
CA GLY A 146 15.63 -21.46 15.03
C GLY A 146 15.99 -19.98 14.83
N LEU A 147 16.32 -19.58 13.60
CA LEU A 147 16.59 -18.21 13.19
C LEU A 147 15.51 -17.69 12.23
N SER A 148 15.19 -16.40 12.33
CA SER A 148 14.33 -15.67 11.38
C SER A 148 15.18 -14.65 10.63
N PHE A 149 15.09 -14.66 9.30
CA PHE A 149 15.84 -13.81 8.38
C PHE A 149 14.87 -12.98 7.54
N LEU A 150 15.13 -11.69 7.35
CA LEU A 150 14.41 -10.84 6.41
C LEU A 150 15.38 -9.91 5.66
N ALA A 151 15.31 -9.94 4.34
CA ALA A 151 16.04 -9.00 3.49
C ALA A 151 15.22 -8.67 2.23
N PHE A 152 15.38 -7.45 1.74
CA PHE A 152 14.94 -7.07 0.41
C PHE A 152 15.84 -7.71 -0.65
N SER A 153 15.28 -8.06 -1.80
CA SER A 153 16.06 -8.41 -2.98
C SER A 153 16.91 -7.22 -3.42
N ARG A 154 18.13 -7.49 -3.86
CA ARG A 154 19.04 -6.44 -4.31
C ARG A 154 18.49 -5.80 -5.58
N PHE A 155 18.72 -4.50 -5.73
CA PHE A 155 18.50 -3.78 -6.97
C PHE A 155 19.64 -2.79 -7.20
N ASP A 156 19.91 -2.50 -8.47
CA ASP A 156 20.81 -1.43 -8.88
C ASP A 156 19.98 -0.28 -9.47
N LEU A 157 20.31 0.95 -9.08
CA LEU A 157 19.72 2.16 -9.66
C LEU A 157 20.70 2.78 -10.64
N GLY A 158 20.18 3.18 -11.80
CA GLY A 158 20.94 3.88 -12.82
C GLY A 158 20.09 4.91 -13.56
N TYR A 159 20.73 5.58 -14.50
CA TYR A 159 20.08 6.48 -15.44
C TYR A 159 20.36 5.99 -16.85
N SER A 160 19.31 5.80 -17.63
CA SER A 160 19.41 5.46 -19.05
C SER A 160 18.53 6.42 -19.84
N HIS A 161 19.11 7.10 -20.83
CA HIS A 161 18.42 8.11 -21.66
C HIS A 161 17.67 9.19 -20.85
N GLY A 162 18.25 9.64 -19.72
CA GLY A 162 17.63 10.64 -18.85
C GLY A 162 16.45 10.13 -17.99
N VAL A 163 16.14 8.83 -18.06
CA VAL A 163 15.12 8.16 -17.25
C VAL A 163 15.80 7.30 -16.18
N ARG A 164 15.29 7.35 -14.95
CA ARG A 164 15.74 6.46 -13.88
C ARG A 164 15.40 5.02 -14.26
N ALA A 165 16.42 4.17 -14.33
CA ALA A 165 16.31 2.75 -14.59
C ALA A 165 16.65 1.98 -13.32
N ASN A 166 15.93 0.89 -13.07
CA ASN A 166 16.18 -0.04 -11.99
C ASN A 166 16.42 -1.44 -12.56
N VAL A 167 17.39 -2.14 -12.00
CA VAL A 167 17.71 -3.51 -12.36
C VAL A 167 17.60 -4.35 -11.10
N SER A 168 16.62 -5.24 -11.06
CA SER A 168 16.44 -6.16 -9.93
C SER A 168 17.42 -7.32 -10.05
N ARG A 169 18.10 -7.65 -8.96
CA ARG A 169 19.07 -8.74 -8.82
C ARG A 169 18.46 -9.80 -7.90
N CYS A 170 17.56 -10.62 -8.45
CA CYS A 170 16.73 -11.54 -7.67
C CYS A 170 17.51 -12.73 -7.08
N GLY A 171 18.75 -12.95 -7.53
CA GLY A 171 19.69 -13.89 -6.93
C GLY A 171 20.53 -13.32 -5.78
N GLU A 172 20.25 -12.10 -5.35
CA GLU A 172 21.03 -11.39 -4.34
C GLU A 172 20.09 -10.62 -3.40
N THR A 173 20.52 -10.39 -2.17
CA THR A 173 19.78 -9.54 -1.23
C THR A 173 20.51 -8.23 -0.97
N GLN A 174 19.77 -7.21 -0.55
CA GLN A 174 20.34 -6.12 0.22
C GLN A 174 20.85 -6.65 1.57
N LEU A 175 21.54 -5.80 2.32
CA LEU A 175 21.89 -6.11 3.70
C LEU A 175 20.60 -6.19 4.53
N GLY A 176 20.30 -7.35 5.09
CA GLY A 176 19.09 -7.62 5.87
C GLY A 176 19.38 -7.88 7.33
N TRP A 177 18.35 -8.35 8.03
CA TRP A 177 18.36 -8.63 9.46
C TRP A 177 18.08 -10.09 9.74
N TYR A 178 18.74 -10.64 10.74
CA TYR A 178 18.36 -11.92 11.31
C TYR A 178 18.19 -11.80 12.83
N ARG A 179 17.43 -12.72 13.41
CA ARG A 179 17.29 -12.87 14.86
C ARG A 179 17.09 -14.34 15.23
N ASN A 180 17.34 -14.66 16.49
CA ASN A 180 16.91 -15.95 17.04
C ASN A 180 15.39 -15.96 17.32
N ALA A 181 14.82 -17.17 17.47
CA ALA A 181 13.39 -17.36 17.76
C ALA A 181 12.93 -16.63 19.04
N ALA A 182 13.81 -16.56 20.06
CA ALA A 182 13.52 -15.84 21.30
C ALA A 182 13.48 -14.31 21.14
N GLY A 183 13.98 -13.76 20.02
CA GLY A 183 14.09 -12.32 19.81
C GLY A 183 14.98 -11.64 20.83
N THR A 184 16.07 -12.29 21.23
CA THR A 184 17.06 -11.78 22.20
C THR A 184 18.43 -11.52 21.57
N LEU A 185 18.67 -12.07 20.39
CA LEU A 185 19.88 -11.87 19.61
C LEU A 185 19.50 -11.46 18.19
N TRP A 186 20.17 -10.46 17.67
CA TRP A 186 19.99 -9.92 16.32
C TRP A 186 21.33 -9.78 15.63
N GLY A 187 21.33 -9.85 14.30
CA GLY A 187 22.48 -9.50 13.51
C GLY A 187 22.09 -9.07 12.11
N CYS A 188 23.10 -8.74 11.32
CA CYS A 188 22.95 -8.39 9.92
C CYS A 188 23.39 -9.54 9.04
N TYR A 189 22.75 -9.72 7.88
CA TYR A 189 23.16 -10.75 6.93
C TYR A 189 22.94 -10.28 5.50
N PHE A 190 23.58 -10.95 4.55
CA PHE A 190 23.18 -10.90 3.15
C PHE A 190 23.22 -12.30 2.57
N ALA A 191 22.51 -12.53 1.47
CA ALA A 191 22.47 -13.83 0.83
C ALA A 191 22.70 -13.73 -0.68
N ARG A 192 23.32 -14.77 -1.24
CA ARG A 192 23.53 -14.93 -2.68
C ARG A 192 23.09 -16.31 -3.14
N ARG A 193 22.30 -16.36 -4.21
CA ARG A 193 21.86 -17.59 -4.83
C ARG A 193 23.02 -18.24 -5.58
N ARG A 194 23.26 -19.52 -5.31
CA ARG A 194 24.18 -20.34 -6.07
C ARG A 194 23.52 -20.65 -7.40
N SER A 195 24.08 -20.10 -8.46
CA SER A 195 23.55 -20.26 -9.82
C SER A 195 24.71 -20.40 -10.80
N ALA A 196 24.56 -21.27 -11.79
CA ALA A 196 25.51 -21.37 -12.89
C ALA A 196 25.52 -20.05 -13.69
N PRO A 197 26.61 -19.72 -14.42
CA PRO A 197 26.69 -18.46 -15.16
C PRO A 197 25.50 -18.19 -16.09
N GLY A 198 24.94 -19.22 -16.72
CA GLY A 198 23.76 -19.10 -17.59
C GLY A 198 22.45 -18.80 -16.85
N GLU A 199 22.29 -19.26 -15.61
CA GLU A 199 21.12 -18.94 -14.78
C GLU A 199 21.22 -17.54 -14.15
N ARG A 200 22.43 -16.99 -13.96
CA ARG A 200 22.56 -15.64 -13.38
C ARG A 200 21.84 -14.57 -14.20
N ALA A 201 21.77 -14.74 -15.52
CA ALA A 201 21.05 -13.83 -16.39
C ALA A 201 19.53 -13.87 -16.16
N SER A 202 18.94 -15.05 -15.88
CA SER A 202 17.50 -15.18 -15.61
C SER A 202 17.08 -14.65 -14.23
N LEU A 203 18.05 -14.39 -13.36
CA LEU A 203 17.85 -13.76 -12.05
C LEU A 203 17.90 -12.22 -12.11
N ILE A 204 18.16 -11.66 -13.29
CA ILE A 204 18.09 -10.22 -13.52
C ILE A 204 16.69 -9.91 -14.07
N SER A 205 15.97 -9.03 -13.38
CA SER A 205 14.65 -8.56 -13.78
C SER A 205 14.68 -7.08 -14.11
N PHE A 206 14.16 -6.73 -15.28
CA PHE A 206 14.05 -5.37 -15.79
C PHE A 206 12.61 -4.93 -15.74
N VAL A 207 12.37 -3.63 -15.49
CA VAL A 207 11.02 -3.09 -15.66
C VAL A 207 10.62 -3.23 -17.13
N PRO A 208 9.53 -3.97 -17.42
CA PRO A 208 9.10 -4.17 -18.79
C PRO A 208 8.71 -2.82 -19.41
N PRO A 209 8.99 -2.62 -20.71
CA PRO A 209 8.55 -1.42 -21.40
C PRO A 209 7.02 -1.31 -21.32
N ARG A 210 6.50 -0.07 -21.34
CA ARG A 210 5.07 0.16 -21.39
C ARG A 210 4.47 -0.53 -22.61
N THR A 211 3.71 -1.58 -22.39
CA THR A 211 2.98 -2.27 -23.45
C THR A 211 1.79 -1.41 -23.90
N PRO A 212 1.60 -1.18 -25.21
CA PRO A 212 0.40 -0.54 -25.73
C PRO A 212 -0.83 -1.31 -25.29
N LYS A 213 -1.88 -0.59 -24.88
CA LYS A 213 -3.14 -1.23 -24.47
C LYS A 213 -3.95 -1.58 -25.71
N THR A 214 -4.41 -2.82 -25.79
CA THR A 214 -5.28 -3.28 -26.87
C THR A 214 -6.70 -2.74 -26.68
N PRO A 215 -7.54 -2.68 -27.72
CA PRO A 215 -8.96 -2.30 -27.57
C PRO A 215 -9.71 -3.15 -26.53
N ARG A 216 -9.39 -4.45 -26.45
CA ARG A 216 -9.92 -5.38 -25.44
C ARG A 216 -9.64 -4.98 -24.00
N TYR A 217 -8.67 -4.10 -23.77
CA TYR A 217 -8.37 -3.59 -22.43
C TYR A 217 -9.53 -2.79 -21.83
N ASP A 218 -10.36 -2.19 -22.68
CA ASP A 218 -11.46 -1.31 -22.33
C ASP A 218 -12.83 -1.99 -22.41
N GLU A 219 -12.87 -3.25 -22.89
CA GLU A 219 -14.09 -4.05 -22.99
C GLU A 219 -14.53 -4.58 -21.61
N ALA A 220 -15.83 -4.54 -21.35
CA ALA A 220 -16.42 -5.07 -20.12
C ALA A 220 -16.32 -6.61 -20.06
N LEU A 221 -15.85 -7.15 -18.94
CA LEU A 221 -15.67 -8.58 -18.75
C LEU A 221 -16.85 -9.20 -18.00
N GLY A 222 -17.54 -10.15 -18.65
CA GLY A 222 -18.69 -10.84 -18.08
C GLY A 222 -18.34 -11.98 -17.12
N ARG A 223 -19.36 -12.55 -16.46
CA ARG A 223 -19.24 -13.72 -15.57
C ARG A 223 -18.52 -14.89 -16.26
N GLU A 224 -18.80 -15.14 -17.53
CA GLU A 224 -18.22 -16.24 -18.30
C GLU A 224 -16.69 -16.11 -18.43
N TYR A 225 -16.19 -14.91 -18.75
CA TYR A 225 -14.74 -14.64 -18.80
C TYR A 225 -14.07 -14.92 -17.46
N HIS A 226 -14.62 -14.39 -16.37
CA HIS A 226 -14.04 -14.60 -15.05
C HIS A 226 -14.08 -16.07 -14.61
N SER A 227 -15.14 -16.78 -14.98
CA SER A 227 -15.29 -18.21 -14.66
C SER A 227 -14.32 -19.07 -15.46
N SER A 228 -14.16 -18.81 -16.76
CA SER A 228 -13.20 -19.53 -17.59
C SER A 228 -11.76 -19.22 -17.18
N PHE A 229 -11.45 -17.98 -16.84
CA PHE A 229 -10.12 -17.61 -16.33
C PHE A 229 -9.80 -18.30 -15.00
N ALA A 230 -10.74 -18.32 -14.04
CA ALA A 230 -10.58 -19.04 -12.78
C ALA A 230 -10.40 -20.56 -13.01
N ALA A 231 -11.17 -21.15 -13.92
CA ALA A 231 -11.00 -22.55 -14.30
C ALA A 231 -9.60 -22.82 -14.88
N SER A 232 -9.11 -21.98 -15.79
CA SER A 232 -7.75 -22.09 -16.34
C SER A 232 -6.66 -22.03 -15.27
N LEU A 233 -6.82 -21.17 -14.26
CA LEU A 233 -5.86 -21.12 -13.14
C LEU A 233 -5.90 -22.39 -12.29
N ASN A 234 -7.09 -22.94 -12.03
CA ASN A 234 -7.27 -24.19 -11.27
C ASN A 234 -6.78 -25.43 -12.04
N LEU A 235 -6.58 -25.33 -13.36
CA LEU A 235 -5.94 -26.39 -14.16
C LEU A 235 -4.41 -26.38 -14.03
N LEU A 236 -3.81 -25.23 -13.68
CA LEU A 236 -2.35 -25.06 -13.65
C LEU A 236 -1.74 -25.34 -12.26
N GLN A 237 -2.53 -25.33 -11.20
CA GLN A 237 -2.06 -25.52 -9.82
C GLN A 237 -3.20 -26.01 -8.90
N ASP A 238 -2.82 -26.64 -7.79
CA ASP A 238 -3.70 -27.28 -6.80
C ASP A 238 -3.57 -26.72 -5.38
N LEU A 239 -2.64 -25.79 -5.13
CA LEU A 239 -2.37 -25.21 -3.81
C LEU A 239 -3.51 -24.30 -3.30
N TRP A 240 -4.29 -23.71 -4.21
CA TRP A 240 -5.45 -22.87 -3.89
C TRP A 240 -6.49 -22.91 -5.01
N THR A 241 -7.74 -22.56 -4.70
CA THR A 241 -8.82 -22.54 -5.70
C THR A 241 -9.21 -21.12 -6.08
N ALA A 242 -8.96 -20.75 -7.33
CA ALA A 242 -9.44 -19.51 -7.94
C ALA A 242 -10.97 -19.51 -8.04
N ARG A 243 -11.59 -18.36 -7.76
CA ARG A 243 -13.03 -18.14 -7.92
C ARG A 243 -13.33 -16.82 -8.63
N PRO A 244 -14.38 -16.76 -9.46
CA PRO A 244 -14.86 -15.49 -9.99
C PRO A 244 -15.48 -14.64 -8.85
N HIS A 245 -15.22 -13.34 -8.86
CA HIS A 245 -15.76 -12.40 -7.87
C HIS A 245 -16.75 -11.44 -8.52
N GLU A 246 -17.97 -11.36 -7.97
CA GLU A 246 -19.06 -10.61 -8.59
C GLU A 246 -18.79 -9.10 -8.71
N ARG A 247 -17.99 -8.54 -7.81
CA ARG A 247 -17.61 -7.13 -7.81
C ARG A 247 -16.89 -6.68 -9.10
N TRP A 248 -16.36 -7.63 -9.87
CA TRP A 248 -15.61 -7.40 -11.10
C TRP A 248 -16.43 -7.59 -12.37
N PHE A 249 -17.62 -8.20 -12.29
CA PHE A 249 -18.43 -8.45 -13.48
C PHE A 249 -18.88 -7.13 -14.12
N GLY A 250 -18.77 -7.07 -15.44
CA GLY A 250 -19.07 -5.88 -16.23
C GLY A 250 -17.98 -4.81 -16.21
N ARG A 251 -16.88 -5.02 -15.47
CA ARG A 251 -15.74 -4.09 -15.47
C ARG A 251 -14.72 -4.49 -16.53
N SER A 252 -14.09 -3.49 -17.13
CA SER A 252 -12.95 -3.67 -18.02
C SER A 252 -11.65 -3.90 -17.26
N LEU A 253 -10.61 -4.38 -17.96
CA LEU A 253 -9.26 -4.48 -17.40
C LEU A 253 -8.71 -3.10 -17.00
N ARG A 254 -9.14 -2.01 -17.67
CA ARG A 254 -8.83 -0.63 -17.25
C ARG A 254 -9.38 -0.33 -15.88
N GLU A 255 -10.67 -0.55 -15.68
CA GLU A 255 -11.34 -0.22 -14.42
C GLU A 255 -10.79 -1.08 -13.29
N ILE A 256 -10.62 -2.39 -13.52
CA ILE A 256 -10.02 -3.31 -12.55
C ILE A 256 -8.64 -2.83 -12.12
N ASN A 257 -7.78 -2.49 -13.09
CA ASN A 257 -6.44 -1.98 -12.81
C ASN A 257 -6.46 -0.57 -12.17
N GLY A 258 -7.48 0.24 -12.44
CA GLY A 258 -7.69 1.54 -11.81
C GLY A 258 -7.99 1.44 -10.31
N MET A 259 -8.48 0.29 -9.85
CA MET A 259 -8.72 0.00 -8.44
C MET A 259 -7.50 -0.62 -7.74
N ALA A 260 -6.40 -0.87 -8.47
CA ALA A 260 -5.13 -1.20 -7.83
C ALA A 260 -4.66 0.02 -7.04
N GLY A 261 -4.26 -0.16 -5.78
CA GLY A 261 -3.85 0.90 -4.85
C GLY A 261 -2.59 1.68 -5.24
N ILE A 262 -2.16 1.59 -6.50
CA ILE A 262 -1.00 2.27 -7.05
C ILE A 262 -1.38 3.73 -7.27
N LEU A 263 -0.64 4.64 -6.65
CA LEU A 263 -0.71 6.08 -6.94
C LEU A 263 -0.30 6.31 -8.40
N ARG A 264 -1.28 6.46 -9.28
CA ARG A 264 -1.02 6.86 -10.66
C ARG A 264 -0.89 8.38 -10.68
N PRO A 265 0.13 8.94 -11.37
CA PRO A 265 0.07 10.35 -11.70
C PRO A 265 -1.23 10.55 -12.48
N PHE A 266 -2.14 11.37 -11.96
CA PHE A 266 -3.27 11.83 -12.74
C PHE A 266 -2.64 12.48 -13.98
N SER A 267 -2.80 11.84 -15.15
CA SER A 267 -2.76 12.61 -16.38
C SER A 267 -3.78 13.70 -16.16
N ALA A 268 -3.35 14.97 -16.16
CA ALA A 268 -4.26 16.10 -16.14
C ALA A 268 -5.30 15.79 -17.21
N ALA A 269 -6.52 15.47 -16.77
CA ALA A 269 -7.59 15.17 -17.68
C ALA A 269 -7.73 16.41 -18.56
N SER A 270 -7.63 16.24 -19.87
CA SER A 270 -8.13 17.25 -20.79
C SER A 270 -9.54 17.62 -20.31
N PRO A 271 -9.85 18.91 -20.09
CA PRO A 271 -11.12 19.28 -19.49
C PRO A 271 -12.23 18.87 -20.46
N GLU A 272 -13.03 17.89 -20.05
CA GLU A 272 -14.33 17.60 -20.68
C GLU A 272 -15.20 18.85 -20.60
N PRO A 273 -15.77 19.32 -21.73
CA PRO A 273 -16.61 20.50 -21.73
C PRO A 273 -18.00 20.14 -21.21
N GLY A 274 -18.30 20.52 -19.95
CA GLY A 274 -19.67 20.79 -19.52
C GLY A 274 -20.12 20.11 -18.23
N GLY A 275 -20.40 20.94 -17.22
CA GLY A 275 -21.28 20.60 -16.09
C GLY A 275 -20.67 20.87 -14.71
N PRO A 276 -21.34 21.61 -13.80
CA PRO A 276 -20.83 21.87 -12.46
C PRO A 276 -21.04 20.63 -11.58
N GLY A 277 -20.08 19.71 -11.61
CA GLY A 277 -20.03 18.55 -10.71
C GLY A 277 -19.26 18.89 -9.44
N SER A 278 -19.95 18.87 -8.28
CA SER A 278 -19.31 19.00 -6.97
C SER A 278 -18.22 17.93 -6.76
N PRO A 279 -17.11 18.25 -6.05
CA PRO A 279 -16.06 17.27 -5.80
C PRO A 279 -16.62 16.12 -4.94
N SER A 280 -16.59 14.90 -5.48
CA SER A 280 -16.91 13.70 -4.72
C SER A 280 -15.87 13.50 -3.63
N LEU A 281 -16.30 13.55 -2.36
CA LEU A 281 -15.45 13.28 -1.20
C LEU A 281 -14.80 11.90 -1.30
N SER A 282 -13.53 11.82 -0.93
CA SER A 282 -12.80 10.56 -0.79
C SER A 282 -13.55 9.59 0.13
N PHE A 283 -13.37 8.29 -0.08
CA PHE A 283 -13.89 7.25 0.82
C PHE A 283 -13.57 7.52 2.31
N LEU A 284 -12.42 8.13 2.60
CA LEU A 284 -11.99 8.50 3.95
C LEU A 284 -12.69 9.76 4.51
N GLN A 285 -13.32 10.55 3.64
CA GLN A 285 -13.98 11.80 3.98
C GLN A 285 -15.51 11.66 4.03
N ARG A 286 -16.04 10.47 3.70
CA ARG A 286 -17.46 10.17 3.85
C ARG A 286 -17.76 9.97 5.34
N PRO A 287 -18.69 10.73 5.95
CA PRO A 287 -19.11 10.46 7.31
C PRO A 287 -19.70 9.04 7.37
N GLY A 288 -19.19 8.21 8.29
CA GLY A 288 -19.71 6.88 8.52
C GLY A 288 -21.20 6.93 8.93
N PRO A 289 -21.97 5.85 8.70
CA PRO A 289 -23.37 5.82 9.09
C PRO A 289 -23.49 6.11 10.59
N GLY A 290 -24.27 7.14 10.92
CA GLY A 290 -24.40 7.66 12.27
C GLY A 290 -24.79 6.55 13.25
N ARG A 291 -24.00 6.40 14.33
CA ARG A 291 -24.37 5.59 15.49
C ARG A 291 -25.58 6.25 16.17
N GLY A 292 -26.77 5.73 15.91
CA GLY A 292 -27.92 5.95 16.78
C GLY A 292 -27.57 5.49 18.20
N ARG A 293 -27.99 6.29 19.20
CA ARG A 293 -27.81 5.98 20.63
C ARG A 293 -28.41 4.61 20.95
N GLY A 294 -27.57 3.68 21.42
CA GLY A 294 -27.97 2.46 22.12
C GLY A 294 -27.65 2.56 23.63
N PRO A 295 -28.31 1.74 24.47
CA PRO A 295 -28.40 1.88 25.94
C PRO A 295 -27.08 1.51 26.66
N PRO A 296 -26.96 1.73 27.99
CA PRO A 296 -25.66 1.83 28.64
C PRO A 296 -24.95 0.49 28.82
N ALA A 297 -23.65 0.62 29.08
CA ALA A 297 -22.61 -0.39 29.17
C ALA A 297 -23.01 -1.69 29.90
N GLY A 298 -22.86 -2.81 29.18
CA GLY A 298 -22.87 -4.16 29.71
C GLY A 298 -22.40 -5.15 28.66
N ALA A 299 -21.17 -5.66 28.82
CA ALA A 299 -20.57 -6.85 28.21
C ALA A 299 -20.81 -7.12 26.71
N VAL A 300 -19.79 -6.89 25.87
CA VAL A 300 -19.63 -7.66 24.62
C VAL A 300 -18.14 -7.93 24.40
N GLY A 301 -17.74 -9.19 24.63
CA GLY A 301 -16.48 -9.72 24.11
C GLY A 301 -16.49 -9.63 22.59
N GLY A 302 -15.43 -9.08 22.02
CA GLY A 302 -15.26 -9.03 20.57
C GLY A 302 -15.28 -10.45 20.02
N ALA A 303 -16.20 -10.72 19.11
CA ALA A 303 -16.17 -11.96 18.35
C ALA A 303 -14.80 -12.08 17.68
N PRO A 304 -14.14 -13.26 17.75
CA PRO A 304 -12.90 -13.47 17.03
C PRO A 304 -13.15 -13.30 15.52
N PRO A 305 -12.12 -12.90 14.76
CA PRO A 305 -12.23 -12.81 13.31
C PRO A 305 -12.70 -14.14 12.71
N PRO A 306 -13.36 -14.12 11.54
CA PRO A 306 -13.79 -15.34 10.86
C PRO A 306 -12.60 -16.29 10.72
N ALA A 307 -12.80 -17.59 10.99
CA ALA A 307 -11.74 -18.60 10.92
C ALA A 307 -11.00 -18.63 9.56
N ALA A 308 -11.63 -18.15 8.49
CA ALA A 308 -11.00 -17.98 7.17
C ALA A 308 -9.91 -16.88 7.13
N TRP A 309 -9.74 -16.11 8.19
CA TRP A 309 -8.81 -14.98 8.32
C TRP A 309 -7.76 -15.22 9.40
N ASP A 310 -7.74 -16.40 10.02
CA ASP A 310 -6.65 -16.84 10.88
C ASP A 310 -5.59 -17.52 10.01
N TRP A 311 -4.44 -16.87 9.86
CA TRP A 311 -3.31 -17.32 9.04
C TRP A 311 -2.17 -17.90 9.88
N ARG A 312 -2.41 -18.11 11.18
CA ARG A 312 -1.49 -18.83 12.08
C ARG A 312 -1.58 -20.33 11.90
#